data_AF-A0A229HGE0-F1
#
_entry.id   AF-A0A229HGE0-F1
#
_cell.length_a   1.000
_cell.length_b   1.000
_cell.length_c   1.000
_cell.angle_alpha   90.00
_cell.angle_beta   90.00
_cell.angle_gamma   90.00
#
_symmetry.space_group_name_H-M   'P 1'
#
loop_
_entity.id
_entity.type
_entity.pdbx_description
1 polymer ?
#
loop_
_entity_poly.entity_id
_entity_poly.type
_entity_poly.pdbx_seq_one_letter_code
_entity_poly.pdbx_strand_id
1 'polypeptide(L)'
;MAEIEGARQELDRAVECLRAELHRLAARLTPAQDPDLYMPSDPFIVDWHEPLLYQYHAAARIERPAEHYDATLATRAASLLTSAGWQVTDDVTDAGSDTELTTVTADRDGFRVRVRIQRGYGGVVYSGQTPAMALYTPEPFVRPDPVRTPETVRGGYVLCDECDGLGWCPVCEGRGWCPNEQHGRERCPECDKDRLCPICQGAGKLEIAQLPA
;
A
#
# COMPACT_ATOMS: atom_id res chain seq x y z
N MET A 1 -15.20 -11.26 3.04
CA MET A 1 -14.01 -11.42 3.89
C MET A 1 -14.41 -11.21 5.33
N ALA A 2 -14.09 -12.15 6.23
CA ALA A 2 -14.31 -11.95 7.66
C ALA A 2 -13.18 -11.09 8.25
N GLU A 3 -13.54 -10.12 9.09
CA GLU A 3 -12.57 -9.33 9.85
C GLU A 3 -11.90 -10.22 10.90
N ILE A 4 -10.58 -10.06 11.06
CA ILE A 4 -9.84 -10.72 12.14
C ILE A 4 -10.20 -10.01 13.44
N GLU A 5 -10.73 -10.75 14.41
CA GLU A 5 -11.18 -10.19 15.69
C GLU A 5 -10.07 -9.37 16.36
N GLY A 6 -10.38 -8.10 16.67
CA GLY A 6 -9.47 -7.17 17.34
C GLY A 6 -8.39 -6.53 16.45
N ALA A 7 -8.19 -6.98 15.21
CA ALA A 7 -7.12 -6.48 14.34
C ALA A 7 -7.26 -4.99 14.01
N ARG A 8 -8.49 -4.51 13.71
CA ARG A 8 -8.72 -3.08 13.47
C ARG A 8 -8.44 -2.24 14.71
N GLN A 9 -8.89 -2.70 15.88
CA GLN A 9 -8.67 -2.00 17.15
C GLN A 9 -7.18 -1.94 17.51
N GLU A 10 -6.41 -2.97 17.20
CA GLU A 10 -4.96 -2.98 17.41
C GLU A 10 -4.26 -1.99 16.47
N LEU A 11 -4.63 -1.96 15.19
CA LEU A 11 -4.10 -1.00 14.24
C LEU A 11 -4.47 0.45 14.60
N ASP A 12 -5.69 0.68 15.10
CA ASP A 12 -6.13 1.99 15.58
C ASP A 12 -5.37 2.40 16.87
N ARG A 13 -5.08 1.47 17.79
CA ARG A 13 -4.18 1.76 18.92
C ARG A 13 -2.76 2.08 18.45
N ALA A 14 -2.26 1.36 17.45
CA ALA A 14 -0.94 1.61 16.88
C ALA A 14 -0.87 3.01 16.25
N VAL A 15 -1.94 3.48 15.59
CA VAL A 15 -1.92 4.81 14.99
C VAL A 15 -1.92 5.94 16.04
N GLU A 16 -2.61 5.76 17.16
CA GLU A 16 -2.54 6.70 18.29
C GLU A 16 -1.15 6.73 18.93
N CYS A 17 -0.51 5.56 19.09
CA CYS A 17 0.88 5.48 19.54
C CYS A 17 1.83 6.21 18.59
N LEU A 18 1.66 6.02 17.27
CA LEU A 18 2.45 6.70 16.26
C LEU A 18 2.26 8.23 16.32
N ARG A 19 1.02 8.70 16.45
CA ARG A 19 0.70 10.14 16.58
C ARG A 19 1.43 10.74 17.78
N ALA A 20 1.33 10.09 18.94
CA ALA A 20 2.00 10.53 20.16
C ALA A 20 3.53 10.60 20.00
N GLU A 21 4.11 9.60 19.32
CA GLU A 21 5.55 9.55 19.04
C GLU A 21 6.02 10.69 18.11
N LEU A 22 5.28 10.98 17.04
CA LEU A 22 5.60 12.08 16.12
C LEU A 22 5.48 13.45 16.79
N HIS A 23 4.44 13.69 17.59
CA HIS A 23 4.33 14.93 18.38
C HIS A 23 5.48 15.05 19.39
N ARG A 24 5.85 13.95 20.08
CA ARG A 24 6.97 13.95 21.03
C ARG A 24 8.28 14.32 20.33
N LEU A 25 8.55 13.77 19.16
CA LEU A 25 9.75 14.08 18.38
C LEU A 25 9.78 15.53 17.92
N ALA A 26 8.67 16.04 17.37
CA ALA A 26 8.56 17.42 16.93
C ALA A 26 8.78 18.39 18.10
N ALA A 27 8.10 18.20 19.24
CA ALA A 27 8.26 19.05 20.42
C ALA A 27 9.72 19.14 20.92
N ARG A 28 10.54 18.10 20.70
CA ARG A 28 11.96 18.05 21.12
C ARG A 28 12.93 18.61 20.09
N LEU A 29 12.62 18.48 18.80
CA LEU A 29 13.51 18.87 17.70
C LEU A 29 13.19 20.28 17.16
N THR A 30 11.94 20.68 17.22
CA THR A 30 11.41 21.95 16.71
C THR A 30 10.52 22.60 17.77
N PRO A 31 11.08 22.94 18.94
CA PRO A 31 10.32 23.58 20.01
C PRO A 31 9.71 24.90 19.51
N ALA A 32 8.52 25.23 20.02
CA ALA A 32 7.67 26.36 19.61
C ALA A 32 6.91 26.21 18.28
N GLN A 33 7.04 25.08 17.58
CA GLN A 33 6.19 24.76 16.45
C GLN A 33 5.30 23.57 16.79
N ASP A 34 4.00 23.70 16.52
CA ASP A 34 3.05 22.59 16.65
C ASP A 34 2.79 22.01 15.25
N PRO A 35 3.30 20.81 14.94
CA PRO A 35 3.07 20.21 13.63
C PRO A 35 1.59 19.82 13.44
N ASP A 36 0.99 20.31 12.37
CA ASP A 36 -0.27 19.74 11.88
C ASP A 36 0.03 18.38 11.21
N LEU A 37 -0.32 17.29 11.90
CA LEU A 37 -0.12 15.93 11.40
C LEU A 37 -1.25 15.56 10.46
N TYR A 38 -0.92 15.42 9.18
CA TYR A 38 -1.79 14.76 8.23
C TYR A 38 -1.79 13.24 8.49
N MET A 39 -2.98 12.69 8.70
CA MET A 39 -3.21 11.28 8.89
C MET A 39 -4.57 10.90 8.30
N PRO A 40 -4.63 9.99 7.32
CA PRO A 40 -5.88 9.54 6.73
C PRO A 40 -6.78 8.80 7.74
N SER A 41 -8.09 8.85 7.52
CA SER A 41 -9.09 8.15 8.34
C SER A 41 -9.01 6.63 8.22
N ASP A 42 -8.51 6.13 7.09
CA ASP A 42 -8.44 4.72 6.77
C ASP A 42 -7.00 4.29 6.44
N PRO A 43 -6.63 3.05 6.80
CA PRO A 43 -5.30 2.54 6.52
C PRO A 43 -5.16 2.18 5.03
N PHE A 44 -3.92 2.25 4.52
CA PHE A 44 -3.60 1.86 3.16
C PHE A 44 -3.22 0.39 3.07
N ILE A 45 -3.53 -0.25 1.94
CA ILE A 45 -2.95 -1.55 1.60
C ILE A 45 -1.49 -1.32 1.17
N VAL A 46 -0.56 -1.94 1.89
CA VAL A 46 0.89 -1.84 1.65
C VAL A 46 1.49 -3.13 1.11
N ASP A 47 0.77 -4.24 1.26
CA ASP A 47 1.11 -5.51 0.62
C ASP A 47 -0.17 -6.12 0.04
N TRP A 48 -0.13 -6.43 -1.26
CA TRP A 48 -1.24 -7.03 -1.98
C TRP A 48 -1.20 -8.55 -2.00
N HIS A 49 -0.19 -9.21 -1.43
CA HIS A 49 -0.23 -10.66 -1.21
C HIS A 49 -1.43 -11.04 -0.33
N GLU A 50 -1.87 -12.30 -0.39
CA GLU A 50 -2.95 -12.77 0.49
C GLU A 50 -2.36 -13.34 1.80
N PRO A 51 -2.82 -12.86 2.99
CA PRO A 51 -3.78 -11.77 3.22
C PRO A 51 -3.19 -10.38 2.95
N LEU A 52 -4.04 -9.46 2.50
CA LEU A 52 -3.68 -8.05 2.31
C LEU A 52 -3.18 -7.45 3.62
N LEU A 53 -2.07 -6.71 3.58
CA LEU A 53 -1.55 -6.00 4.74
C LEU A 53 -1.89 -4.51 4.69
N TYR A 54 -2.35 -3.99 5.82
CA TYR A 54 -2.81 -2.63 6.00
C TYR A 54 -1.90 -1.86 6.95
N GLN A 55 -1.71 -0.57 6.68
CA GLN A 55 -0.83 0.30 7.48
C GLN A 55 -1.34 1.75 7.44
N TYR A 56 -1.25 2.47 8.57
CA TYR A 56 -1.45 3.92 8.58
C TYR A 56 -0.15 4.66 8.34
N HIS A 57 -0.25 5.78 7.64
CA HIS A 57 0.87 6.70 7.40
C HIS A 57 0.49 8.06 7.99
N ALA A 58 1.46 8.70 8.62
CA ALA A 58 1.32 10.03 9.18
C ALA A 58 2.48 10.90 8.73
N ALA A 59 2.22 12.17 8.46
CA ALA A 59 3.25 13.13 8.13
C ALA A 59 2.91 14.53 8.63
N ALA A 60 3.93 15.25 9.08
CA ALA A 60 3.86 16.69 9.34
C ALA A 60 5.06 17.37 8.71
N ARG A 61 4.81 18.56 8.16
CA ARG A 61 5.85 19.46 7.70
C ARG A 61 5.92 20.66 8.62
N ILE A 62 7.12 20.99 9.03
CA ILE A 62 7.43 22.17 9.80
C ILE A 62 8.26 23.08 8.90
N GLU A 63 7.67 24.22 8.52
CA GLU A 63 8.38 25.26 7.78
C GLU A 63 9.29 26.02 8.74
N ARG A 64 10.58 26.06 8.44
CA ARG A 64 11.54 26.93 9.12
C ARG A 64 11.80 28.14 8.24
N PRO A 65 11.85 29.36 8.82
CA PRO A 65 12.48 30.49 8.14
C PRO A 65 13.90 30.10 7.73
N ALA A 66 14.26 30.37 6.48
CA ALA A 66 15.50 29.93 5.82
C ALA A 66 16.80 30.31 6.58
N GLU A 67 16.71 31.23 7.54
CA GLU A 67 17.84 31.82 8.26
C GLU A 67 18.43 30.91 9.36
N HIS A 68 17.75 29.83 9.77
CA HIS A 68 18.15 29.02 10.94
C HIS A 68 18.19 27.51 10.64
N TYR A 69 18.99 27.12 9.65
CA TYR A 69 19.38 25.72 9.47
C TYR A 69 20.24 25.28 10.66
N ASP A 70 19.75 24.31 11.42
CA ASP A 70 20.51 23.68 12.50
C ASP A 70 21.07 22.35 11.99
N ALA A 71 22.35 22.36 11.61
CA ALA A 71 23.07 21.18 11.10
C ALA A 71 23.10 20.02 12.11
N THR A 72 22.85 20.28 13.40
CA THR A 72 22.85 19.25 14.45
C THR A 72 21.51 18.52 14.57
N LEU A 73 20.46 18.95 13.87
CA LEU A 73 19.12 18.35 13.96
C LEU A 73 19.11 16.86 13.67
N ALA A 74 19.86 16.42 12.65
CA ALA A 74 19.93 15.01 12.28
C ALA A 74 20.54 14.17 13.43
N THR A 75 21.69 14.60 13.93
CA THR A 75 22.38 13.95 15.06
C THR A 75 21.52 13.94 16.33
N ARG A 76 20.79 15.03 16.61
CA ARG A 76 19.86 15.11 17.74
C ARG A 76 18.67 14.17 17.56
N ALA A 77 18.11 14.08 16.35
CA ALA A 77 17.02 13.16 16.04
C ALA A 77 17.46 11.70 16.23
N ALA A 78 18.60 11.33 15.65
CA ALA A 78 19.18 10.00 15.81
C ALA A 78 19.44 9.67 17.29
N SER A 79 20.02 10.60 18.05
CA SER A 79 20.27 10.40 19.49
C SER A 79 18.99 10.20 20.30
N LEU A 80 17.95 11.01 20.04
CA LEU A 80 16.65 10.89 20.71
C LEU A 80 16.00 9.52 20.41
N LEU A 81 15.99 9.12 19.14
CA LEU A 81 15.40 7.85 18.70
C LEU A 81 16.16 6.66 19.29
N THR A 82 17.50 6.64 19.21
CA THR A 82 18.34 5.60 19.83
C THR A 82 18.10 5.52 21.34
N SER A 83 18.03 6.66 22.04
CA SER A 83 17.77 6.67 23.49
C SER A 83 16.38 6.14 23.88
N ALA A 84 15.42 6.19 22.95
CA ALA A 84 14.09 5.63 23.10
C ALA A 84 13.99 4.17 22.61
N GLY A 85 15.13 3.52 22.32
CA GLY A 85 15.20 2.11 21.93
C GLY A 85 14.89 1.84 20.45
N TRP A 86 14.90 2.86 19.59
CA TRP A 86 14.75 2.66 18.16
C TRP A 86 16.07 2.23 17.51
N GLN A 87 15.98 1.39 16.48
CA GLN A 87 17.09 1.10 15.59
C GLN A 87 17.19 2.20 14.55
N VAL A 88 18.26 2.99 14.57
CA VAL A 88 18.43 4.16 13.71
C VAL A 88 19.38 3.85 12.55
N THR A 89 19.00 4.28 11.35
CA THR A 89 19.83 4.31 10.16
C THR A 89 19.81 5.72 9.57
N ASP A 90 20.98 6.29 9.36
CA ASP A 90 21.14 7.62 8.77
C ASP A 90 21.49 7.49 7.29
N ASP A 91 20.74 8.20 6.44
CA ASP A 91 21.03 8.30 5.01
C ASP A 91 21.19 9.79 4.64
N VAL A 92 22.33 10.12 4.04
CA VAL A 92 22.62 11.47 3.55
C VAL A 92 22.56 11.41 2.03
N THR A 93 21.53 12.03 1.47
CA THR A 93 21.41 12.16 0.02
C THR A 93 21.81 13.58 -0.37
N ASP A 94 22.88 13.70 -1.16
CA ASP A 94 23.21 14.93 -1.86
C ASP A 94 22.20 15.12 -3.01
N ALA A 95 21.26 16.05 -2.87
CA ALA A 95 20.26 16.33 -3.90
C ALA A 95 20.75 17.36 -4.94
N GLY A 96 22.05 17.63 -5.00
CA GLY A 96 22.67 18.62 -5.89
C GLY A 96 23.17 19.85 -5.14
N SER A 97 23.94 20.68 -5.85
CA SER A 97 24.95 21.62 -5.33
C SER A 97 24.50 22.70 -4.33
N ASP A 98 23.22 22.76 -3.93
CA ASP A 98 22.72 23.69 -2.92
C ASP A 98 21.62 23.12 -1.99
N THR A 99 21.28 21.83 -2.12
CA THR A 99 20.24 21.19 -1.30
C THR A 99 20.70 19.85 -0.77
N GLU A 100 21.26 19.87 0.42
CA GLU A 100 21.58 18.66 1.19
C GLU A 100 20.31 18.16 1.89
N LEU A 101 19.94 16.89 1.66
CA LEU A 101 18.82 16.23 2.34
C LEU A 101 19.38 15.15 3.26
N THR A 102 19.24 15.36 4.56
CA THR A 102 19.54 14.32 5.55
C THR A 102 18.24 13.64 5.98
N THR A 103 18.21 12.31 5.91
CA THR A 103 17.08 11.50 6.38
C THR A 103 17.55 10.61 7.51
N VAL A 104 16.99 10.81 8.71
CA VAL A 104 17.12 9.87 9.83
C VAL A 104 15.95 8.92 9.77
N THR A 105 16.20 7.63 9.54
CA THR A 105 15.17 6.58 9.58
C THR A 105 15.33 5.78 10.86
N ALA A 106 14.22 5.46 11.51
CA ALA A 106 14.23 4.68 12.74
C ALA A 106 13.10 3.64 12.74
N ASP A 107 13.42 2.43 13.18
CA ASP A 107 12.51 1.29 13.23
C ASP A 107 12.41 0.73 14.67
N ARG A 108 11.19 0.37 15.09
CA ARG A 108 10.92 -0.26 16.40
C ARG A 108 9.60 -1.02 16.35
N ASP A 109 9.59 -2.31 16.65
CA ASP A 109 8.37 -3.15 16.75
C ASP A 109 7.44 -3.03 15.52
N GLY A 110 8.02 -2.95 14.31
CA GLY A 110 7.28 -2.78 13.06
C GLY A 110 6.83 -1.34 12.76
N PHE A 111 6.97 -0.42 13.71
CA PHE A 111 6.84 1.02 13.44
C PHE A 111 8.07 1.51 12.71
N ARG A 112 7.84 2.50 11.83
CA ARG A 112 8.90 3.26 11.19
C ARG A 112 8.66 4.75 11.35
N VAL A 113 9.69 5.49 11.69
CA VAL A 113 9.70 6.95 11.72
C VAL A 113 10.81 7.46 10.82
N ARG A 114 10.56 8.55 10.11
CA ARG A 114 11.57 9.27 9.33
C ARG A 114 11.54 10.75 9.66
N VAL A 115 12.71 11.32 9.90
CA VAL A 115 12.92 12.76 10.04
C VAL A 115 13.77 13.23 8.87
N ARG A 116 13.16 13.99 7.97
CA ARG A 116 13.83 14.56 6.78
C ARG A 116 14.14 16.02 7.04
N ILE A 117 15.40 16.39 6.84
CA ILE A 117 15.92 17.73 7.10
C ILE A 117 16.55 18.23 5.81
N GLN A 118 15.98 19.30 5.24
CA GLN A 118 16.46 19.86 3.98
C GLN A 118 17.18 21.19 4.21
N ARG A 119 18.41 21.29 3.70
CA ARG A 119 19.20 22.53 3.65
C ARG A 119 18.70 23.44 2.53
N GLY A 120 18.66 24.75 2.75
CA GLY A 120 18.33 25.77 1.73
C GLY A 120 16.83 26.12 1.60
N TYR A 121 15.93 25.12 1.55
CA TYR A 121 14.47 25.34 1.43
C TYR A 121 13.70 25.21 2.75
N GLY A 122 14.42 24.99 3.87
CA GLY A 122 13.97 25.36 5.22
C GLY A 122 12.78 24.57 5.75
N GLY A 123 12.90 23.25 5.92
CA GLY A 123 11.87 22.51 6.65
C GLY A 123 12.33 21.19 7.23
N VAL A 124 11.64 20.77 8.29
CA VAL A 124 11.74 19.42 8.85
C VAL A 124 10.44 18.70 8.55
N VAL A 125 10.52 17.54 7.90
CA VAL A 125 9.38 16.65 7.69
C VAL A 125 9.51 15.48 8.63
N TYR A 126 8.50 15.32 9.48
CA TYR A 126 8.31 14.15 10.31
C TYR A 126 7.33 13.25 9.60
N SER A 127 7.67 11.98 9.44
CA SER A 127 6.74 10.99 8.92
C SER A 127 6.87 9.70 9.67
N GLY A 128 5.81 8.89 9.68
CA GLY A 128 5.90 7.57 10.24
C GLY A 128 4.78 6.65 9.77
N GLN A 129 4.96 5.39 10.13
CA GLN A 129 4.19 4.27 9.64
C GLN A 129 3.95 3.31 10.81
N THR A 130 2.73 2.80 10.95
CA THR A 130 2.41 1.73 11.91
C THR A 130 2.99 0.39 11.43
N PRO A 131 2.96 -0.68 12.24
CA PRO A 131 3.16 -2.03 11.69
C PRO A 131 2.14 -2.33 10.58
N ALA A 132 2.57 -3.12 9.59
CA ALA A 132 1.68 -3.63 8.56
C ALA A 132 0.94 -4.88 9.10
N MET A 133 -0.38 -4.90 9.01
CA MET A 133 -1.21 -5.94 9.63
C MET A 133 -2.31 -6.44 8.71
N ALA A 134 -2.61 -7.73 8.77
CA ALA A 134 -3.80 -8.29 8.14
C ALA A 134 -5.04 -7.89 8.95
N LEU A 135 -6.02 -7.27 8.31
CA LEU A 135 -7.30 -6.94 8.94
C LEU A 135 -8.38 -7.99 8.70
N TYR A 136 -8.18 -8.85 7.70
CA TYR A 136 -9.18 -9.80 7.25
C TYR A 136 -8.55 -11.16 7.02
N THR A 137 -9.30 -12.23 7.30
CA THR A 137 -8.88 -13.59 6.97
C THR A 137 -8.84 -13.74 5.44
N PRO A 138 -7.83 -14.42 4.88
CA PRO A 138 -7.83 -14.77 3.46
C PRO A 138 -9.09 -15.55 3.13
N GLU A 139 -9.84 -15.12 2.12
CA GLU A 139 -10.90 -15.95 1.57
C GLU A 139 -10.29 -16.92 0.57
N PRO A 140 -10.51 -18.24 0.72
CA PRO A 140 -10.16 -19.19 -0.32
C PRO A 140 -10.84 -18.76 -1.60
N PHE A 141 -10.06 -18.61 -2.66
CA PHE A 141 -10.64 -18.32 -3.94
C PHE A 141 -11.44 -19.51 -4.43
N VAL A 142 -12.68 -19.22 -4.79
CA VAL A 142 -13.57 -20.17 -5.45
C VAL A 142 -13.69 -19.74 -6.90
N ARG A 143 -13.25 -20.62 -7.81
CA ARG A 143 -13.45 -20.42 -9.24
C ARG A 143 -14.96 -20.28 -9.51
N PRO A 144 -15.40 -19.26 -10.26
CA PRO A 144 -16.82 -19.12 -10.58
C PRO A 144 -17.35 -20.31 -11.38
N ASP A 145 -18.64 -20.61 -11.20
CA ASP A 145 -19.33 -21.61 -12.03
C ASP A 145 -19.40 -21.16 -13.49
N PRO A 146 -19.45 -22.10 -14.45
CA PRO A 146 -19.59 -21.75 -15.84
C PRO A 146 -20.92 -21.06 -16.16
N VAL A 147 -20.85 -19.97 -16.94
CA VAL A 147 -22.06 -19.30 -17.46
C VAL A 147 -22.80 -20.22 -18.45
N ARG A 148 -22.07 -21.06 -19.18
CA ARG A 148 -22.61 -22.08 -20.08
C ARG A 148 -21.87 -23.41 -19.92
N THR A 149 -22.64 -24.49 -20.01
CA THR A 149 -22.16 -25.86 -20.17
C THR A 149 -22.61 -26.42 -21.53
N PRO A 150 -22.05 -27.55 -22.00
CA PRO A 150 -22.46 -28.17 -23.26
C PRO A 150 -23.97 -28.40 -23.36
N GLU A 151 -24.62 -28.75 -22.24
CA GLU A 151 -26.06 -29.03 -22.15
C GLU A 151 -26.92 -27.76 -22.20
N THR A 152 -26.38 -26.62 -21.78
CA THR A 152 -27.07 -25.31 -21.81
C THR A 152 -26.86 -24.56 -23.14
N VAL A 153 -25.98 -25.10 -23.98
CA VAL A 153 -25.77 -24.87 -25.41
C VAL A 153 -27.05 -24.66 -26.25
N ARG A 154 -27.58 -23.45 -26.50
CA ARG A 154 -28.70 -23.31 -27.47
C ARG A 154 -28.22 -23.44 -28.91
N GLY A 155 -29.04 -24.05 -29.78
CA GLY A 155 -28.78 -24.14 -31.21
C GLY A 155 -28.50 -22.76 -31.85
N GLY A 156 -27.56 -22.74 -32.81
CA GLY A 156 -27.04 -21.50 -33.40
C GLY A 156 -25.82 -20.91 -32.66
N TYR A 157 -25.47 -21.45 -31.50
CA TYR A 157 -24.29 -21.08 -30.72
C TYR A 157 -23.40 -22.30 -30.48
N VAL A 158 -22.12 -22.05 -30.24
CA VAL A 158 -21.16 -23.02 -29.69
C VAL A 158 -20.60 -22.51 -28.38
N LEU A 159 -20.08 -23.39 -27.54
CA LEU A 159 -19.31 -22.97 -26.38
C LEU A 159 -18.10 -22.17 -26.82
N CYS A 160 -17.76 -21.14 -26.04
CA CYS A 160 -16.47 -20.49 -26.21
C CYS A 160 -15.39 -21.47 -25.77
N ASP A 161 -14.52 -21.84 -26.71
CA ASP A 161 -13.40 -22.75 -26.54
C ASP A 161 -12.32 -22.17 -25.61
N GLU A 162 -12.02 -20.88 -25.75
CA GLU A 162 -11.02 -20.18 -24.92
C GLU A 162 -11.31 -20.27 -23.43
N CYS A 163 -12.58 -20.16 -23.03
CA CYS A 163 -12.97 -20.21 -21.62
C CYS A 163 -13.78 -21.45 -21.24
N ASP A 164 -13.94 -22.42 -22.14
CA ASP A 164 -14.80 -23.61 -21.97
C ASP A 164 -16.16 -23.30 -21.31
N GLY A 165 -16.85 -22.29 -21.84
CA GLY A 165 -18.16 -21.89 -21.32
C GLY A 165 -18.17 -21.08 -20.01
N LEU A 166 -17.02 -20.83 -19.38
CA LEU A 166 -16.96 -20.09 -18.12
C LEU A 166 -17.51 -18.67 -18.22
N GLY A 167 -17.21 -17.97 -19.31
CA GLY A 167 -17.44 -16.53 -19.46
C GLY A 167 -16.40 -15.66 -18.75
N TRP A 168 -15.71 -16.18 -17.75
CA TRP A 168 -14.62 -15.50 -17.04
C TRP A 168 -13.27 -15.69 -17.76
N CYS A 169 -12.35 -14.75 -17.54
CA CYS A 169 -10.99 -14.82 -18.06
C CYS A 169 -10.31 -16.10 -17.53
N PRO A 170 -9.83 -17.00 -18.40
CA PRO A 170 -9.24 -18.27 -17.98
C PRO A 170 -7.89 -18.08 -17.27
N VAL A 171 -7.15 -17.02 -17.60
CA VAL A 171 -5.82 -16.74 -17.04
C VAL A 171 -5.88 -16.34 -15.56
N CYS A 172 -6.81 -15.47 -15.19
CA CYS A 172 -6.99 -15.04 -13.79
C CYS A 172 -8.19 -15.71 -13.11
N GLU A 173 -8.87 -16.62 -13.80
CA GLU A 173 -10.07 -17.32 -13.35
C GLU A 173 -11.19 -16.37 -12.87
N GLY A 174 -11.23 -15.14 -13.38
CA GLY A 174 -12.19 -14.11 -12.97
C GLY A 174 -11.75 -13.22 -11.79
N ARG A 175 -10.52 -13.34 -11.31
CA ARG A 175 -9.96 -12.44 -10.28
C ARG A 175 -9.67 -11.03 -10.79
N GLY A 176 -9.33 -10.91 -12.07
CA GLY A 176 -8.88 -9.67 -12.71
C GLY A 176 -7.42 -9.30 -12.40
N TRP A 177 -6.72 -10.15 -11.66
CA TRP A 177 -5.32 -10.01 -11.28
C TRP A 177 -4.65 -11.37 -11.18
N CYS A 178 -3.32 -11.39 -11.33
CA CYS A 178 -2.48 -12.57 -11.15
C CYS A 178 -1.56 -12.36 -9.94
N PRO A 179 -1.22 -13.42 -9.17
CA PRO A 179 -0.19 -13.33 -8.14
C PRO A 179 1.15 -12.87 -8.76
N ASN A 180 1.86 -11.96 -8.09
CA ASN A 180 3.18 -11.48 -8.50
C ASN A 180 4.05 -11.36 -7.25
N GLU A 181 5.23 -11.99 -7.22
CA GLU A 181 6.10 -12.01 -6.03
C GLU A 181 6.58 -10.61 -5.60
N GLN A 182 6.71 -9.67 -6.53
CA GLN A 182 7.21 -8.32 -6.25
C GLN A 182 6.12 -7.37 -5.76
N HIS A 183 4.91 -7.47 -6.30
CA HIS A 183 3.81 -6.53 -6.04
C HIS A 183 2.63 -7.15 -5.28
N GLY A 184 2.67 -8.45 -4.98
CA GLY A 184 1.55 -9.22 -4.45
C GLY A 184 0.50 -9.57 -5.48
N ARG A 185 0.08 -8.58 -6.28
CA ARG A 185 -0.87 -8.72 -7.38
C ARG A 185 -0.48 -7.82 -8.52
N GLU A 186 -0.55 -8.34 -9.73
CA GLU A 186 -0.52 -7.54 -10.94
C GLU A 186 -1.85 -7.63 -11.69
N ARG A 187 -2.15 -6.62 -12.51
CA ARG A 187 -3.34 -6.70 -13.37
C ARG A 187 -3.19 -7.90 -14.28
N CYS A 188 -4.27 -8.65 -14.48
CA CYS A 188 -4.23 -9.76 -15.43
C CYS A 188 -3.92 -9.19 -16.83
N PRO A 189 -2.85 -9.66 -17.51
CA PRO A 189 -2.47 -9.12 -18.81
C PRO A 189 -3.50 -9.43 -19.90
N GLU A 190 -4.32 -10.46 -19.70
CA GLU A 190 -5.33 -10.92 -20.66
C GLU A 190 -6.63 -10.12 -20.61
N CYS A 191 -7.07 -9.71 -19.42
CA CYS A 191 -8.36 -9.03 -19.23
C CYS A 191 -8.28 -7.63 -18.61
N ASP A 192 -7.09 -7.12 -18.28
CA ASP A 192 -6.84 -5.81 -17.62
C ASP A 192 -7.86 -5.43 -16.53
N LYS A 193 -8.20 -6.41 -15.66
CA LYS A 193 -9.17 -6.31 -14.55
C LYS A 193 -10.65 -6.39 -14.92
N ASP A 194 -11.03 -6.53 -16.18
CA ASP A 194 -12.44 -6.72 -16.59
C ASP A 194 -13.00 -8.07 -16.14
N ARG A 195 -12.12 -9.04 -15.86
CA ARG A 195 -12.43 -10.40 -15.35
C ARG A 195 -13.16 -11.29 -16.35
N LEU A 196 -13.66 -10.75 -17.46
CA LEU A 196 -14.37 -11.49 -18.50
C LEU A 196 -13.39 -12.12 -19.50
N CYS A 197 -13.83 -13.21 -20.13
CA CYS A 197 -13.12 -13.78 -21.26
C CYS A 197 -13.10 -12.76 -22.42
N PRO A 198 -11.92 -12.39 -22.97
CA PRO A 198 -11.84 -11.38 -24.02
C PRO A 198 -12.49 -11.83 -25.33
N ILE A 199 -12.68 -13.13 -25.54
CA ILE A 199 -13.28 -13.70 -26.75
C ILE A 199 -14.82 -13.65 -26.68
N CYS A 200 -15.42 -14.19 -25.63
CA CYS A 200 -16.89 -14.24 -25.50
C CYS A 200 -17.50 -13.12 -24.65
N GLN A 201 -16.67 -12.24 -24.06
CA GLN A 201 -17.09 -11.08 -23.28
C GLN A 201 -18.10 -11.43 -22.17
N GLY A 202 -17.88 -12.56 -21.48
CA GLY A 202 -18.76 -13.02 -20.41
C GLY A 202 -19.89 -13.95 -20.85
N ALA A 203 -20.13 -14.13 -22.15
CA ALA A 203 -21.28 -14.90 -22.63
C ALA A 203 -21.14 -16.42 -22.44
N GLY A 204 -19.90 -16.93 -22.36
CA GLY A 204 -19.60 -18.38 -22.33
C GLY A 204 -19.94 -19.10 -23.64
N LYS A 205 -20.26 -18.37 -24.71
CA LYS A 205 -20.67 -18.92 -26.00
C LYS A 205 -20.39 -17.94 -27.12
N LEU A 206 -20.30 -18.46 -28.34
CA LEU A 206 -20.12 -17.68 -29.57
C LEU A 206 -21.21 -18.06 -30.58
N GLU A 207 -21.64 -17.10 -31.40
CA GLU A 207 -22.62 -17.35 -32.46
C GLU A 207 -21.92 -17.96 -33.67
N ILE A 208 -22.43 -19.10 -34.17
CA ILE A 208 -21.80 -19.84 -35.27
C ILE A 208 -21.66 -18.97 -36.53
N ALA A 209 -22.66 -18.11 -36.79
CA ALA A 209 -22.68 -17.23 -37.95
C ALA A 209 -21.58 -16.14 -37.93
N GLN A 210 -20.94 -15.89 -36.78
CA GLN A 210 -19.91 -14.87 -36.60
C GLN A 210 -18.48 -15.46 -36.56
N LEU A 211 -18.34 -16.79 -36.59
CA LEU A 211 -17.04 -17.43 -36.57
C LEU A 211 -16.38 -17.37 -37.96
N PRO A 212 -15.06 -17.12 -38.02
CA PRO A 212 -14.33 -17.21 -39.29
C PRO A 212 -14.43 -18.64 -39.84
N ALA A 213 -14.63 -18.73 -41.16
CA ALA A 213 -14.75 -19.99 -41.89
C ALA A 213 -13.43 -20.76 -41.99
#